data_AF-A0A5B9QFC4-F1
#
_entry.id   AF-A0A5B9QFC4-F1
#
_cell.length_a   1.000
_cell.length_b   1.000
_cell.length_c   1.000
_cell.angle_alpha   90.00
_cell.angle_beta   90.00
_cell.angle_gamma   90.00
#
_symmetry.space_group_name_H-M   'P 1'
#
loop_
_entity.id
_entity.type
_entity.pdbx_description
1 polymer ?
#
loop_
_entity_poly.entity_id
_entity_poly.type
_entity_poly.pdbx_seq_one_letter_code
_entity_poly.pdbx_strand_id
1 'polypeptide(L)'
;MSVLLETVAKTLNALPDETVLDLVPPVPILDDSTSADGKEVLATLDVNPQDPEGGYNYLSVPAGNGNFRGLHVQAGDIVRYFIDYDEESFEHGGGVEVDYVELPVRRLDTNNSQNALILDVSLSGPVPEPHRIEIWRFSDRRMNEIRLRLTRYIRQRRPAIAWEPTPDETALVQLTDRVNQWFRNLKADQVDWQPSDLIDTLPQNIRDAESIAPLVTPKALREGLFDLADVRSLQEAIWLRDIGNWAKKDAYEKVDIALALFDWTIRNIQLDESDQPGFVHQPWQALMYGHGSAEMRAWVFAGLCLEQQLDVAMLSVNEEGKDPKWWLPALVVDGELYLFDTRLGLPILDAEAEQVATLSEVIADPSLLRNLDLADEYLYPYTKEDLSHITASVVATPLQLSRRAAALQNALQGEDFVVLSSPPRGLPEALKKLENIAEVKLWAYPYEERLAEESMKRPQRELAAQQVLAFSQRPRLWKARVLHFQGTKPIPVSQQDDPLAQPRLGHREALQQYQNGDIRTPDAVLDQFDASKQMIYRAIKYSASYWLGLLSYDEGKFEVAEDWFRRRTLEAHSNGFWTPGANYNLARTLEQLGRNEEAIEILEADQSPQRFGNLLRARRITATEKPDKSPAD
;
A
#
# COMPACT_ATOMS: atom_id res chain seq x y z
N MET A 1 7.36 9.97 31.35
CA MET A 1 6.91 10.36 29.99
C MET A 1 5.90 11.49 30.13
N SER A 2 5.80 12.46 29.21
CA SER A 2 4.73 13.47 29.28
C SER A 2 3.39 12.83 28.86
N VAL A 3 2.27 13.29 29.41
CA VAL A 3 0.92 12.76 29.10
C VAL A 3 0.63 12.81 27.60
N LEU A 4 1.10 13.86 26.91
CA LEU A 4 0.97 13.99 25.45
C LEU A 4 1.71 12.87 24.70
N LEU A 5 2.93 12.54 25.13
CA LEU A 5 3.74 11.52 24.48
C LEU A 5 3.19 10.11 24.74
N GLU A 6 2.72 9.84 25.96
CA GLU A 6 2.02 8.58 26.27
C GLU A 6 0.75 8.42 25.41
N THR A 7 0.02 9.51 25.19
CA THR A 7 -1.14 9.51 24.30
C THR A 7 -0.76 9.25 22.84
N VAL A 8 0.33 9.86 22.35
CA VAL A 8 0.87 9.62 21.00
C VAL A 8 1.25 8.16 20.81
N ALA A 9 2.02 7.60 21.75
CA ALA A 9 2.46 6.21 21.72
C ALA A 9 1.26 5.24 21.76
N LYS A 10 0.30 5.49 22.65
CA LYS A 10 -0.92 4.70 22.75
C LYS A 10 -1.73 4.71 21.45
N THR A 11 -1.93 5.88 20.84
CA THR A 11 -2.65 5.99 19.57
C THR A 11 -1.93 5.24 18.47
N LEU A 12 -0.61 5.43 18.30
CA LEU A 12 0.20 4.72 17.30
C LEU A 12 0.07 3.19 17.42
N ASN A 13 0.13 2.66 18.65
CA ASN A 13 0.04 1.23 18.91
C ASN A 13 -1.39 0.65 18.84
N ALA A 14 -2.42 1.50 18.82
CA ALA A 14 -3.84 1.12 18.81
C ALA A 14 -4.57 1.57 17.53
N LEU A 15 -3.85 1.99 16.48
CA LEU A 15 -4.45 2.39 15.20
C LEU A 15 -5.44 1.37 14.60
N PRO A 16 -5.27 0.04 14.74
CA PRO A 16 -6.30 -0.92 14.30
C PRO A 16 -7.67 -0.73 14.99
N ASP A 17 -7.68 -0.29 16.24
CA ASP A 17 -8.90 -0.05 17.02
C ASP A 17 -9.59 1.24 16.61
N GLU A 18 -8.83 2.21 16.13
CA GLU A 18 -9.32 3.49 15.62
C GLU A 18 -9.85 3.40 14.18
N THR A 19 -9.80 2.20 13.56
CA THR A 19 -10.40 1.99 12.24
C THR A 19 -11.91 2.09 12.33
N VAL A 20 -12.48 3.14 11.73
CA VAL A 20 -13.93 3.35 11.75
C VAL A 20 -14.58 2.38 10.75
N LEU A 21 -15.36 1.42 11.27
CA LEU A 21 -15.96 0.33 10.50
C LEU A 21 -17.38 0.60 10.01
N ASP A 22 -18.09 1.53 10.66
CA ASP A 22 -19.46 1.86 10.34
C ASP A 22 -19.46 2.70 9.05
N LEU A 23 -19.89 2.07 7.95
CA LEU A 23 -20.20 2.73 6.68
C LEU A 23 -21.56 2.22 6.22
N VAL A 24 -22.53 3.12 6.08
CA VAL A 24 -23.82 2.77 5.51
C VAL A 24 -23.79 3.04 3.99
N PRO A 25 -24.06 2.04 3.12
CA PRO A 25 -24.02 2.22 1.67
C PRO A 25 -25.05 3.25 1.18
N PRO A 26 -24.80 3.95 0.05
CA PRO A 26 -25.82 4.80 -0.55
C PRO A 26 -27.01 3.94 -1.01
N VAL A 27 -28.21 4.43 -0.75
CA VAL A 27 -29.47 3.75 -1.09
C VAL A 27 -30.21 4.61 -2.12
N PRO A 28 -30.68 4.04 -3.24
CA PRO A 28 -31.58 4.76 -4.13
C PRO A 28 -32.87 5.02 -3.34
N ILE A 29 -33.19 6.30 -3.14
CA ILE A 29 -34.47 6.71 -2.55
C ILE A 29 -35.50 6.99 -3.64
N LEU A 30 -35.04 7.28 -4.86
CA LEU A 30 -35.86 7.35 -6.05
C LEU A 30 -35.18 6.62 -7.21
N ASP A 31 -35.90 5.64 -7.74
CA ASP A 31 -35.69 4.91 -8.98
C ASP A 31 -37.06 4.54 -9.57
N ASP A 32 -37.10 3.70 -10.59
CA ASP A 32 -38.35 3.22 -11.18
C ASP A 32 -39.23 2.45 -10.19
N SER A 33 -38.63 1.72 -9.25
CA SER A 33 -39.35 0.93 -8.24
C SER A 33 -40.02 1.76 -7.13
N THR A 34 -39.53 2.99 -6.92
CA THR A 34 -39.95 3.89 -5.84
C THR A 34 -40.68 5.15 -6.33
N SER A 35 -40.77 5.34 -7.65
CA SER A 35 -41.57 6.39 -8.28
C SER A 35 -43.07 6.19 -8.01
N ALA A 36 -43.86 7.26 -8.18
CA ALA A 36 -45.30 7.22 -7.86
C ALA A 36 -46.09 6.24 -8.74
N ASP A 37 -45.58 5.90 -9.92
CA ASP A 37 -46.25 5.04 -10.91
C ASP A 37 -45.47 3.77 -11.28
N GLY A 38 -44.35 3.49 -10.60
CA GLY A 38 -43.52 2.31 -10.85
C GLY A 38 -42.76 2.36 -12.18
N LYS A 39 -42.57 3.55 -12.76
CA LYS A 39 -41.84 3.78 -14.02
C LYS A 39 -40.65 4.69 -13.82
N GLU A 40 -39.78 4.75 -14.83
CA GLU A 40 -38.66 5.69 -14.86
C GLU A 40 -39.11 7.13 -14.60
N VAL A 41 -38.32 7.85 -13.81
CA VAL A 41 -38.56 9.27 -13.54
C VAL A 41 -37.76 10.09 -14.52
N LEU A 42 -38.44 10.83 -15.37
CA LEU A 42 -37.82 11.71 -16.35
C LEU A 42 -37.95 13.16 -15.89
N ALA A 43 -36.82 13.88 -15.82
CA ALA A 43 -36.78 15.25 -15.36
C ALA A 43 -36.17 16.18 -16.40
N THR A 44 -36.62 17.43 -16.39
CA THR A 44 -36.04 18.55 -17.13
C THR A 44 -35.30 19.48 -16.17
N LEU A 45 -34.37 20.26 -16.69
CA LEU A 45 -33.65 21.30 -15.95
C LEU A 45 -33.87 22.66 -16.58
N ASP A 46 -34.29 23.63 -15.77
CA ASP A 46 -34.55 25.00 -16.23
C ASP A 46 -34.18 26.02 -15.13
N VAL A 47 -34.48 27.29 -15.39
CA VAL A 47 -34.39 28.37 -14.42
C VAL A 47 -35.52 28.23 -13.40
N ASN A 48 -35.20 28.45 -12.13
CA ASN A 48 -36.22 28.50 -11.08
C ASN A 48 -37.21 29.65 -11.35
N PRO A 49 -38.52 29.38 -11.54
CA PRO A 49 -39.50 30.44 -11.79
C PRO A 49 -39.62 31.46 -10.65
N GLN A 50 -39.23 31.07 -9.43
CA GLN A 50 -39.21 31.94 -8.24
C GLN A 50 -37.91 32.72 -8.08
N ASP A 51 -36.86 32.36 -8.83
CA ASP A 51 -35.55 33.02 -8.82
C ASP A 51 -34.94 33.01 -10.23
N PRO A 52 -35.45 33.87 -11.15
CA PRO A 52 -35.02 33.86 -12.55
C PRO A 52 -33.54 34.21 -12.78
N GLU A 53 -32.89 34.82 -11.78
CA GLU A 53 -31.46 35.19 -11.84
C GLU A 53 -30.55 34.10 -11.23
N GLY A 54 -31.11 33.06 -10.61
CA GLY A 54 -30.40 31.99 -9.90
C GLY A 54 -29.71 30.94 -10.80
N GLY A 55 -29.85 31.05 -12.13
CA GLY A 55 -29.30 30.11 -13.10
C GLY A 55 -30.13 28.83 -13.28
N TYR A 56 -29.61 27.89 -14.08
CA TYR A 56 -30.29 26.64 -14.45
C TYR A 56 -30.10 25.55 -13.38
N ASN A 57 -30.86 25.65 -12.29
CA ASN A 57 -30.77 24.73 -11.14
C ASN A 57 -32.12 24.14 -10.72
N TYR A 58 -33.18 24.40 -11.47
CA TYR A 58 -34.52 23.93 -11.16
C TYR A 58 -34.80 22.64 -11.91
N LEU A 59 -34.88 21.54 -11.16
CA LEU A 59 -35.23 20.23 -11.69
C LEU A 59 -36.71 19.99 -11.51
N SER A 60 -37.41 19.58 -12.58
CA SER A 60 -38.83 19.28 -12.56
C SER A 60 -39.13 17.98 -13.29
N VAL A 61 -40.06 17.18 -12.76
CA VAL A 61 -40.54 15.92 -13.34
C VAL A 61 -41.90 16.18 -14.00
N PRO A 62 -41.99 16.37 -15.33
CA PRO A 62 -43.23 16.76 -15.99
C PRO A 62 -44.32 15.69 -15.89
N ALA A 63 -43.94 14.41 -15.87
CA ALA A 63 -44.85 13.28 -15.75
C ALA A 63 -45.54 13.19 -14.37
N GLY A 64 -45.05 13.94 -13.38
CA GLY A 64 -45.65 13.99 -12.05
C GLY A 64 -45.42 12.74 -11.19
N ASN A 65 -44.54 11.82 -11.61
CA ASN A 65 -44.25 10.56 -10.92
C ASN A 65 -43.03 10.61 -9.98
N GLY A 66 -42.49 11.79 -9.67
CA GLY A 66 -41.25 11.94 -8.89
C GLY A 66 -41.36 11.61 -7.39
N ASN A 67 -42.54 11.80 -6.77
CA ASN A 67 -42.80 11.46 -5.36
C ASN A 67 -41.78 12.04 -4.34
N PHE A 68 -41.14 13.17 -4.64
CA PHE A 68 -39.98 13.66 -3.88
C PHE A 68 -40.28 13.89 -2.39
N ARG A 69 -41.41 14.53 -2.07
CA ARG A 69 -41.83 14.75 -0.69
C ARG A 69 -42.21 13.44 0.01
N GLY A 70 -42.86 12.50 -0.69
CA GLY A 70 -43.25 11.19 -0.13
C GLY A 70 -42.05 10.32 0.21
N LEU A 71 -40.97 10.43 -0.56
CA LEU A 71 -39.68 9.75 -0.33
C LEU A 71 -38.76 10.54 0.62
N HIS A 72 -39.26 11.64 1.18
CA HIS A 72 -38.53 12.52 2.08
C HIS A 72 -37.21 13.04 1.49
N VAL A 73 -37.17 13.32 0.18
CA VAL A 73 -35.98 13.91 -0.48
C VAL A 73 -35.61 15.22 0.22
N GLN A 74 -34.33 15.37 0.53
CA GLN A 74 -33.81 16.46 1.37
C GLN A 74 -32.50 17.04 0.83
N ALA A 75 -32.07 18.15 1.44
CA ALA A 75 -30.79 18.77 1.12
C ALA A 75 -29.64 17.76 1.31
N GLY A 76 -28.76 17.67 0.32
CA GLY A 76 -27.61 16.76 0.30
C GLY A 76 -27.86 15.40 -0.34
N ASP A 77 -29.12 15.02 -0.63
CA ASP A 77 -29.39 13.89 -1.53
C ASP A 77 -28.82 14.18 -2.93
N ILE A 78 -28.45 13.15 -3.68
CA ILE A 78 -27.81 13.31 -4.99
C ILE A 78 -28.76 12.88 -6.10
N VAL A 79 -29.06 13.78 -7.02
CA VAL A 79 -29.71 13.42 -8.28
C VAL A 79 -28.64 12.89 -9.23
N ARG A 80 -28.74 11.63 -9.63
CA ARG A 80 -28.05 11.11 -10.81
C ARG A 80 -28.90 11.42 -12.02
N TYR A 81 -28.44 12.35 -12.85
CA TYR A 81 -29.13 12.78 -14.06
C TYR A 81 -28.43 12.16 -15.27
N PHE A 82 -29.06 11.17 -15.89
CA PHE A 82 -28.45 10.39 -16.96
C PHE A 82 -28.45 11.21 -18.24
N ILE A 83 -27.29 11.40 -18.87
CA ILE A 83 -27.15 12.17 -20.10
C ILE A 83 -26.68 11.21 -21.19
N ASP A 84 -27.43 11.10 -22.27
CA ASP A 84 -26.96 10.40 -23.47
C ASP A 84 -25.84 11.25 -24.10
N TYR A 85 -24.59 10.87 -23.87
CA TYR A 85 -23.46 11.46 -24.60
C TYR A 85 -23.40 10.86 -26.01
N ASP A 86 -23.30 11.76 -26.99
CA ASP A 86 -23.03 11.54 -28.42
C ASP A 86 -21.85 10.57 -28.67
N GLU A 87 -21.93 9.87 -29.82
CA GLU A 87 -21.05 8.88 -30.42
C GLU A 87 -19.52 9.11 -30.32
N GLU A 88 -19.03 10.31 -30.00
CA GLU A 88 -17.58 10.60 -29.82
C GLU A 88 -16.90 9.76 -28.72
N SER A 89 -17.64 9.31 -27.71
CA SER A 89 -17.09 8.48 -26.61
C SER A 89 -16.85 7.01 -27.02
N PHE A 90 -17.43 6.58 -28.14
CA PHE A 90 -17.34 5.20 -28.61
C PHE A 90 -15.97 4.88 -29.25
N GLU A 91 -15.26 5.89 -29.77
CA GLU A 91 -13.96 5.71 -30.43
C GLU A 91 -12.80 5.45 -29.45
N HIS A 92 -13.01 5.53 -28.12
CA HIS A 92 -11.94 5.38 -27.12
C HIS A 92 -12.11 4.15 -26.18
N GLY A 93 -12.96 3.19 -26.54
CA GLY A 93 -12.89 1.83 -25.99
C GLY A 93 -13.32 1.64 -24.53
N GLY A 94 -14.23 2.47 -24.02
CA GLY A 94 -14.96 2.19 -22.77
C GLY A 94 -16.21 1.36 -23.04
N GLY A 95 -16.46 0.32 -22.23
CA GLY A 95 -17.73 -0.41 -22.27
C GLY A 95 -18.92 0.52 -22.01
N VAL A 96 -20.13 0.08 -22.39
CA VAL A 96 -21.38 0.85 -22.23
C VAL A 96 -21.70 1.05 -20.74
N GLU A 97 -21.10 2.06 -20.13
CA GLU A 97 -21.57 2.68 -18.89
C GLU A 97 -22.56 3.79 -19.27
N VAL A 98 -23.72 3.81 -18.62
CA VAL A 98 -24.68 4.90 -18.78
C VAL A 98 -24.10 6.11 -18.04
N ASP A 99 -23.63 7.11 -18.78
CA ASP A 99 -23.05 8.33 -18.21
C ASP A 99 -24.15 9.16 -17.52
N TYR A 100 -23.93 9.55 -16.27
CA TYR A 100 -24.80 10.45 -15.52
C TYR A 100 -24.00 11.56 -14.84
N VAL A 101 -24.64 12.71 -14.64
CA VAL A 101 -24.11 13.79 -13.81
C VAL A 101 -24.76 13.75 -12.43
N GLU A 102 -23.94 13.89 -11.39
CA GLU A 102 -24.41 13.95 -10.01
C GLU A 102 -24.67 15.41 -9.60
N LEU A 103 -25.93 15.72 -9.29
CA LEU A 103 -26.41 17.05 -8.97
C LEU A 103 -26.95 17.05 -7.53
N PRO A 104 -26.26 17.69 -6.57
CA PRO A 104 -26.73 17.72 -5.18
C PRO A 104 -28.04 18.50 -5.05
N VAL A 105 -28.99 17.95 -4.30
CA VAL A 105 -30.24 18.61 -3.94
C VAL A 105 -29.94 19.68 -2.90
N ARG A 106 -30.34 20.93 -3.17
CA ARG A 106 -30.30 22.03 -2.18
C ARG A 106 -31.55 22.02 -1.31
N ARG A 107 -32.73 21.89 -1.93
CA ARG A 107 -34.05 21.79 -1.26
C ARG A 107 -35.13 21.40 -2.26
N LEU A 108 -36.29 20.98 -1.76
CA LEU A 108 -37.50 20.84 -2.58
C LEU A 108 -38.08 22.20 -2.98
N ASP A 109 -38.78 22.24 -4.11
CA ASP A 109 -39.56 23.41 -4.49
C ASP A 109 -40.74 23.62 -3.53
N THR A 110 -41.04 24.88 -3.24
CA THR A 110 -42.09 25.25 -2.28
C THR A 110 -43.49 25.03 -2.88
N ASN A 111 -43.64 25.24 -4.19
CA ASN A 111 -44.93 25.19 -4.89
C ASN A 111 -45.21 23.82 -5.51
N ASN A 112 -44.17 23.03 -5.79
CA ASN A 112 -44.25 21.70 -6.38
C ASN A 112 -43.29 20.71 -5.69
N SER A 113 -43.39 20.60 -4.37
CA SER A 113 -42.49 19.74 -3.58
C SER A 113 -42.58 18.24 -3.91
N GLN A 114 -43.59 17.81 -4.68
CA GLN A 114 -43.73 16.41 -5.09
C GLN A 114 -42.91 16.06 -6.33
N ASN A 115 -42.65 17.04 -7.20
CA ASN A 115 -42.09 16.77 -8.53
C ASN A 115 -41.05 17.81 -8.95
N ALA A 116 -40.70 18.76 -8.09
CA ALA A 116 -39.65 19.72 -8.38
C ALA A 116 -38.73 19.97 -7.18
N LEU A 117 -37.47 20.22 -7.48
CA LEU A 117 -36.41 20.52 -6.51
C LEU A 117 -35.42 21.53 -7.09
N ILE A 118 -34.68 22.16 -6.19
CA ILE A 118 -33.62 23.10 -6.50
C ILE A 118 -32.30 22.41 -6.19
N LEU A 119 -31.39 22.44 -7.14
CA LEU A 119 -30.04 21.89 -7.04
C LEU A 119 -29.08 22.92 -6.41
N ASP A 120 -28.00 22.42 -5.80
CA ASP A 120 -26.95 23.25 -5.20
C ASP A 120 -25.96 23.80 -6.24
N VAL A 121 -26.03 23.26 -7.45
CA VAL A 121 -25.25 23.67 -8.62
C VAL A 121 -26.17 24.15 -9.74
N SER A 122 -25.71 25.15 -10.50
CA SER A 122 -26.39 25.61 -11.71
C SER A 122 -25.65 25.08 -12.94
N LEU A 123 -26.40 24.53 -13.91
CA LEU A 123 -25.86 24.14 -15.20
C LEU A 123 -25.58 25.36 -16.09
N SER A 124 -24.82 25.14 -17.16
CA SER A 124 -24.49 26.17 -18.16
C SER A 124 -25.68 26.59 -19.04
N GLY A 125 -26.71 25.74 -19.14
CA GLY A 125 -27.89 25.97 -19.97
C GLY A 125 -29.09 25.14 -19.51
N PRO A 126 -30.30 25.40 -20.05
CA PRO A 126 -31.48 24.61 -19.77
C PRO A 126 -31.41 23.26 -20.51
N VAL A 127 -32.00 22.23 -19.91
CA VAL A 127 -32.19 20.91 -20.51
C VAL A 127 -33.70 20.65 -20.60
N PRO A 128 -34.35 21.08 -21.69
CA PRO A 128 -35.79 20.96 -21.85
C PRO A 128 -36.24 19.54 -22.19
N GLU A 129 -35.33 18.70 -22.67
CA GLU A 129 -35.58 17.28 -22.92
C GLU A 129 -35.59 16.51 -21.60
N PRO A 130 -36.65 15.73 -21.29
CA PRO A 130 -36.69 14.94 -20.07
C PRO A 130 -35.72 13.77 -20.13
N HIS A 131 -34.76 13.74 -19.22
CA HIS A 131 -33.84 12.61 -19.06
C HIS A 131 -34.11 11.83 -17.79
N ARG A 132 -33.73 10.55 -17.80
CA ARG A 132 -33.86 9.70 -16.61
C ARG A 132 -33.09 10.30 -15.44
N ILE A 133 -33.71 10.23 -14.27
CA ILE A 133 -33.07 10.54 -13.01
C ILE A 133 -33.23 9.42 -12.00
N GLU A 134 -32.26 9.32 -11.12
CA GLU A 134 -32.38 8.63 -9.85
C GLU A 134 -32.00 9.59 -8.72
N ILE A 135 -32.57 9.43 -7.54
CA ILE A 135 -32.14 10.17 -6.35
C ILE A 135 -31.57 9.19 -5.35
N TRP A 136 -30.32 9.43 -4.99
CA TRP A 136 -29.55 8.59 -4.09
C TRP A 136 -29.33 9.32 -2.78
N ARG A 137 -29.66 8.62 -1.69
CA ARG A 137 -29.29 9.07 -0.35
C ARG A 137 -28.02 8.36 0.06
N PHE A 138 -26.97 9.14 0.25
CA PHE A 138 -25.82 8.69 1.00
C PHE A 138 -26.25 8.69 2.47
N SER A 139 -26.62 7.51 2.97
CA SER A 139 -27.06 7.29 4.34
C SER A 139 -25.96 7.57 5.37
N ASP A 140 -24.69 7.65 4.93
CA ASP A 140 -23.52 8.01 5.73
C ASP A 140 -22.78 9.22 5.13
N ARG A 141 -22.63 10.27 5.95
CA ARG A 141 -21.83 11.46 5.65
C ARG A 141 -20.42 11.10 5.17
N ARG A 142 -19.83 10.04 5.72
CA ARG A 142 -18.47 9.59 5.43
C ARG A 142 -18.30 9.03 4.03
N MET A 143 -19.28 8.30 3.51
CA MET A 143 -19.24 7.78 2.13
C MET A 143 -19.28 8.91 1.10
N ASN A 144 -20.06 9.96 1.36
CA ASN A 144 -20.07 11.16 0.53
C ASN A 144 -18.72 11.91 0.62
N GLU A 145 -18.13 12.01 1.81
CA GLU A 145 -16.79 12.60 2.01
C GLU A 145 -15.70 11.84 1.25
N ILE A 146 -15.68 10.50 1.32
CA ILE A 146 -14.76 9.63 0.55
C ILE A 146 -14.93 9.92 -0.94
N ARG A 147 -16.16 9.88 -1.47
CA ARG A 147 -16.45 10.15 -2.89
C ARG A 147 -15.94 11.51 -3.32
N LEU A 148 -16.33 12.58 -2.60
CA LEU A 148 -15.92 13.96 -2.92
C LEU A 148 -14.41 14.12 -2.94
N ARG A 149 -13.70 13.46 -2.03
CA ARG A 149 -12.24 13.49 -1.98
C ARG A 149 -11.58 12.76 -3.14
N LEU A 150 -12.05 11.56 -3.46
CA LEU A 150 -11.54 10.82 -4.62
C LEU A 150 -11.80 11.61 -5.90
N THR A 151 -12.99 12.17 -6.08
CA THR A 151 -13.29 13.04 -7.24
C THR A 151 -12.37 14.26 -7.29
N ARG A 152 -12.12 14.92 -6.14
CA ARG A 152 -11.21 16.06 -6.06
C ARG A 152 -9.77 15.67 -6.40
N TYR A 153 -9.29 14.54 -5.91
CA TYR A 153 -7.97 14.01 -6.23
C TYR A 153 -7.85 13.66 -7.72
N ILE A 154 -8.78 12.88 -8.26
CA ILE A 154 -8.79 12.48 -9.67
C ILE A 154 -8.81 13.70 -10.58
N ARG A 155 -9.72 14.66 -10.35
CA ARG A 155 -9.91 15.82 -11.23
C ARG A 155 -8.86 16.90 -11.03
N GLN A 156 -8.43 17.16 -9.79
CA GLN A 156 -7.64 18.35 -9.44
C GLN A 156 -6.28 18.03 -8.81
N ARG A 157 -5.97 16.76 -8.51
CA ARG A 157 -4.77 16.33 -7.77
C ARG A 157 -4.63 17.06 -6.43
N ARG A 158 -5.72 17.06 -5.64
CA ARG A 158 -5.76 17.75 -4.33
C ARG A 158 -6.28 16.84 -3.20
N PRO A 159 -5.46 16.58 -2.16
CA PRO A 159 -4.03 16.90 -2.07
C PRO A 159 -3.20 16.08 -3.08
N ALA A 160 -1.92 16.42 -3.27
CA ALA A 160 -1.04 15.70 -4.21
C ALA A 160 -0.43 14.43 -3.61
N ILE A 161 -0.27 14.40 -2.28
CA ILE A 161 0.25 13.29 -1.47
C ILE A 161 -0.70 13.12 -0.28
N ALA A 162 -0.77 11.90 0.27
CA ALA A 162 -1.67 11.55 1.36
C ALA A 162 -3.14 11.90 1.00
N TRP A 163 -3.50 11.58 -0.23
CA TRP A 163 -4.81 11.88 -0.81
C TRP A 163 -5.85 10.82 -0.49
N GLU A 164 -5.41 9.63 -0.09
CA GLU A 164 -6.19 8.45 0.19
C GLU A 164 -7.17 8.67 1.36
N PRO A 165 -8.49 8.53 1.15
CA PRO A 165 -9.47 8.67 2.21
C PRO A 165 -9.57 7.37 3.03
N THR A 166 -8.50 7.09 3.77
CA THR A 166 -8.33 5.86 4.54
C THR A 166 -9.25 5.75 5.76
N PRO A 167 -9.58 4.53 6.20
CA PRO A 167 -10.45 4.29 7.33
C PRO A 167 -9.98 4.80 8.71
N ASP A 168 -8.69 5.10 8.87
CA ASP A 168 -8.04 5.50 10.12
C ASP A 168 -7.64 6.99 10.15
N GLU A 169 -7.98 7.74 9.10
CA GLU A 169 -7.51 9.13 8.94
C GLU A 169 -7.88 10.06 10.10
N THR A 170 -9.06 9.90 10.70
CA THR A 170 -9.44 10.73 11.85
C THR A 170 -8.45 10.59 13.01
N ALA A 171 -7.94 9.38 13.24
CA ALA A 171 -6.92 9.14 14.26
C ALA A 171 -5.58 9.75 13.85
N LEU A 172 -5.22 9.72 12.56
CA LEU A 172 -3.98 10.30 12.07
C LEU A 172 -3.98 11.84 12.15
N VAL A 173 -5.11 12.49 11.84
CA VAL A 173 -5.25 13.95 12.02
C VAL A 173 -5.07 14.34 13.49
N GLN A 174 -5.71 13.62 14.41
CA GLN A 174 -5.54 13.85 15.85
C GLN A 174 -4.10 13.58 16.31
N LEU A 175 -3.47 12.56 15.75
CA LEU A 175 -2.08 12.21 16.02
C LEU A 175 -1.13 13.31 15.54
N THR A 176 -1.33 13.88 14.35
CA THR A 176 -0.59 15.03 13.83
C THR A 176 -0.67 16.23 14.79
N ASP A 177 -1.86 16.55 15.29
CA ASP A 177 -2.03 17.65 16.24
C ASP A 177 -1.29 17.39 17.56
N ARG A 178 -1.44 16.17 18.12
CA ARG A 178 -0.83 15.79 19.40
C ARG A 178 0.69 15.72 19.34
N VAL A 179 1.25 15.11 18.29
CA VAL A 179 2.70 15.01 18.12
C VAL A 179 3.32 16.38 17.91
N ASN A 180 2.65 17.29 17.18
CA ASN A 180 3.10 18.67 17.02
C ASN A 180 3.00 19.48 18.31
N GLN A 181 1.95 19.27 19.10
CA GLN A 181 1.83 19.90 20.43
C GLN A 181 2.96 19.42 21.36
N TRP A 182 3.27 18.13 21.34
CA TRP A 182 4.39 17.57 22.10
C TRP A 182 5.73 18.16 21.63
N PHE A 183 5.99 18.15 20.31
CA PHE A 183 7.26 18.60 19.74
C PHE A 183 7.53 20.09 19.99
N ARG A 184 6.50 20.95 19.91
CA ARG A 184 6.63 22.38 20.23
C ARG A 184 7.03 22.65 21.69
N ASN A 185 6.73 21.72 22.59
CA ASN A 185 7.08 21.83 24.01
C ASN A 185 8.47 21.23 24.33
N LEU A 186 9.15 20.64 23.34
CA LEU A 186 10.46 20.04 23.53
C LEU A 186 11.56 21.11 23.47
N LYS A 187 12.50 21.07 24.42
CA LYS A 187 13.64 22.00 24.42
C LYS A 187 14.67 21.59 23.37
N ALA A 188 15.38 22.57 22.82
CA ALA A 188 16.33 22.37 21.74
C ALA A 188 17.52 21.46 22.10
N ASP A 189 17.98 21.54 23.34
CA ASP A 189 19.10 20.80 23.91
C ASP A 189 18.80 19.33 24.23
N GLN A 190 17.54 18.89 24.10
CA GLN A 190 17.12 17.52 24.42
C GLN A 190 17.29 16.53 23.26
N VAL A 191 17.75 16.97 22.09
CA VAL A 191 17.87 16.14 20.88
C VAL A 191 19.26 16.31 20.28
N ASP A 192 20.08 15.27 20.34
CA ASP A 192 21.34 15.19 19.60
C ASP A 192 21.03 14.90 18.13
N TRP A 193 20.90 15.97 17.32
CA TRP A 193 20.61 15.88 15.90
C TRP A 193 21.42 16.92 15.11
N GLN A 194 21.93 16.50 13.96
CA GLN A 194 22.61 17.37 13.00
C GLN A 194 22.07 17.10 11.59
N PRO A 195 22.00 18.13 10.73
CA PRO A 195 21.68 17.94 9.32
C PRO A 195 22.66 16.94 8.67
N SER A 196 22.15 16.06 7.81
CA SER A 196 22.98 15.10 7.09
C SER A 196 23.50 15.70 5.78
N ASP A 197 24.81 15.61 5.55
CA ASP A 197 25.45 16.02 4.29
C ASP A 197 25.08 15.08 3.12
N LEU A 198 24.47 13.92 3.38
CA LEU A 198 24.01 13.00 2.33
C LEU A 198 22.95 13.63 1.42
N ILE A 199 22.21 14.63 1.89
CA ILE A 199 21.23 15.35 1.07
C ILE A 199 21.89 15.98 -0.16
N ASP A 200 23.15 16.38 -0.05
CA ASP A 200 23.89 16.98 -1.16
C ASP A 200 24.31 15.97 -2.23
N THR A 201 24.15 14.67 -1.95
CA THR A 201 24.42 13.59 -2.90
C THR A 201 23.21 13.22 -3.77
N LEU A 202 22.03 13.77 -3.48
CA LEU A 202 20.85 13.59 -4.32
C LEU A 202 21.09 14.19 -5.72
N PRO A 203 20.55 13.57 -6.79
CA PRO A 203 20.54 14.17 -8.11
C PRO A 203 19.95 15.59 -8.08
N GLN A 204 20.61 16.54 -8.75
CA GLN A 204 20.26 17.95 -8.65
C GLN A 204 18.81 18.24 -9.08
N ASN A 205 18.33 17.57 -10.13
CA ASN A 205 16.95 17.68 -10.61
C ASN A 205 15.91 17.23 -9.58
N ILE A 206 16.26 16.30 -8.69
CA ILE A 206 15.41 15.83 -7.60
C ILE A 206 15.48 16.78 -6.40
N ARG A 207 16.70 17.14 -5.98
CA ARG A 207 16.92 18.02 -4.83
C ARG A 207 16.30 19.41 -5.04
N ASP A 208 16.38 19.93 -6.25
CA ASP A 208 15.92 21.28 -6.60
C ASP A 208 14.43 21.28 -7.05
N ALA A 209 13.75 20.12 -7.05
CA ALA A 209 12.34 20.03 -7.41
C ALA A 209 11.45 20.83 -6.44
N GLU A 210 10.42 21.51 -6.97
CA GLU A 210 9.59 22.48 -6.22
C GLU A 210 8.97 21.91 -4.93
N SER A 211 8.57 20.63 -4.95
CA SER A 211 7.98 19.94 -3.81
C SER A 211 8.99 19.32 -2.84
N ILE A 212 10.23 19.08 -3.27
CA ILE A 212 11.29 18.45 -2.48
C ILE A 212 12.18 19.48 -1.81
N ALA A 213 12.64 20.48 -2.56
CA ALA A 213 13.58 21.50 -2.09
C ALA A 213 13.16 22.14 -0.75
N PRO A 214 11.86 22.49 -0.53
CA PRO A 214 11.43 23.05 0.75
C PRO A 214 11.56 22.08 1.93
N LEU A 215 11.47 20.76 1.71
CA LEU A 215 11.45 19.73 2.74
C LEU A 215 12.86 19.37 3.24
N VAL A 216 13.86 19.50 2.38
CA VAL A 216 15.23 19.05 2.66
C VAL A 216 16.18 20.18 3.10
N THR A 217 15.68 21.41 3.25
CA THR A 217 16.51 22.50 3.78
C THR A 217 16.92 22.25 5.24
N PRO A 218 18.11 22.70 5.68
CA PRO A 218 18.53 22.56 7.08
C PRO A 218 17.53 23.15 8.08
N LYS A 219 16.83 24.23 7.70
CA LYS A 219 15.77 24.84 8.51
C LYS A 219 14.54 23.93 8.60
N ALA A 220 14.04 23.42 7.48
CA ALA A 220 12.88 22.54 7.45
C ALA A 220 13.11 21.24 8.23
N LEU A 221 14.30 20.64 8.10
CA LEU A 221 14.65 19.45 8.87
C LEU A 221 14.77 19.70 10.38
N ARG A 222 15.17 20.92 10.78
CA ARG A 222 15.34 21.30 12.20
C ARG A 222 14.05 21.75 12.89
N GLU A 223 13.24 22.53 12.18
CA GLU A 223 12.10 23.29 12.73
C GLU A 223 10.75 22.83 12.17
N GLY A 224 10.75 22.01 11.11
CA GLY A 224 9.54 21.49 10.50
C GLY A 224 8.67 20.72 11.48
N LEU A 225 7.37 20.85 11.30
CA LEU A 225 6.34 20.12 12.04
C LEU A 225 5.92 18.89 11.26
N PHE A 226 5.31 17.93 11.96
CA PHE A 226 4.69 16.77 11.32
C PHE A 226 3.50 17.21 10.48
N ASP A 227 3.41 16.74 9.24
CA ASP A 227 2.20 16.80 8.43
C ASP A 227 1.48 15.44 8.37
N LEU A 228 0.43 15.33 7.54
CA LEU A 228 -0.30 14.07 7.39
C LEU A 228 0.53 12.97 6.70
N ALA A 229 1.40 13.34 5.78
CA ALA A 229 2.28 12.37 5.12
C ALA A 229 3.32 11.83 6.10
N ASP A 230 3.90 12.70 6.93
CA ASP A 230 4.82 12.31 8.00
C ASP A 230 4.16 11.33 8.97
N VAL A 231 2.92 11.60 9.40
CA VAL A 231 2.21 10.71 10.34
C VAL A 231 1.81 9.38 9.68
N ARG A 232 1.59 9.34 8.36
CA ARG A 232 1.47 8.07 7.63
C ARG A 232 2.78 7.28 7.66
N SER A 233 3.93 7.94 7.51
CA SER A 233 5.25 7.29 7.67
C SER A 233 5.50 6.82 9.11
N LEU A 234 4.97 7.51 10.13
CA LEU A 234 5.02 7.00 11.51
C LEU A 234 4.21 5.72 11.68
N GLN A 235 3.01 5.65 11.09
CA GLN A 235 2.21 4.43 11.09
C GLN A 235 2.90 3.29 10.33
N GLU A 236 3.51 3.58 9.19
CA GLU A 236 4.32 2.63 8.42
C GLU A 236 5.42 2.01 9.28
N ALA A 237 6.18 2.84 10.02
CA ALA A 237 7.22 2.37 10.92
C ALA A 237 6.67 1.43 12.01
N ILE A 238 5.48 1.72 12.56
CA ILE A 238 4.80 0.82 13.50
C ILE A 238 4.44 -0.52 12.85
N TRP A 239 3.95 -0.51 11.62
CA TRP A 239 3.64 -1.75 10.88
C TRP A 239 4.90 -2.56 10.62
N LEU A 240 5.97 -1.92 10.13
CA LEU A 240 7.26 -2.55 9.88
C LEU A 240 7.85 -3.16 11.16
N ARG A 241 7.78 -2.44 12.28
CA ARG A 241 8.24 -2.92 13.59
C ARG A 241 7.45 -4.14 14.03
N ASP A 242 6.14 -4.06 13.95
CA ASP A 242 5.26 -5.16 14.38
C ASP A 242 5.50 -6.41 13.52
N ILE A 243 5.55 -6.25 12.19
CA ILE A 243 5.93 -7.32 11.26
C ILE A 243 7.30 -7.88 11.62
N GLY A 244 8.32 -7.04 11.75
CA GLY A 244 9.68 -7.46 12.02
C GLY A 244 9.83 -8.27 13.31
N ASN A 245 9.03 -7.93 14.33
CA ASN A 245 9.05 -8.61 15.62
C ASN A 245 8.57 -10.07 15.55
N TRP A 246 7.51 -10.37 14.78
CA TRP A 246 7.00 -11.73 14.67
C TRP A 246 7.53 -12.49 13.44
N ALA A 247 7.84 -11.80 12.35
CA ALA A 247 8.30 -12.41 11.10
C ALA A 247 9.70 -13.04 11.23
N LYS A 248 10.56 -12.50 12.10
CA LYS A 248 11.87 -13.09 12.40
C LYS A 248 11.79 -14.44 13.12
N LYS A 249 10.64 -14.80 13.69
CA LYS A 249 10.43 -16.04 14.48
C LYS A 249 11.50 -16.16 15.59
N ASP A 250 12.23 -17.27 15.59
CA ASP A 250 13.30 -17.58 16.55
C ASP A 250 14.70 -17.21 16.03
N ALA A 251 14.81 -16.43 14.94
CA ALA A 251 16.11 -15.99 14.43
C ALA A 251 16.78 -14.99 15.40
N TYR A 252 18.05 -15.25 15.71
CA TYR A 252 18.85 -14.42 16.62
C TYR A 252 20.06 -13.79 15.92
N GLU A 253 20.67 -14.50 14.97
CA GLU A 253 21.79 -13.96 14.19
C GLU A 253 21.29 -12.93 13.19
N LYS A 254 22.09 -11.87 12.98
CA LYS A 254 21.68 -10.72 12.15
C LYS A 254 21.31 -11.12 10.72
N VAL A 255 22.10 -12.03 10.13
CA VAL A 255 21.86 -12.53 8.76
C VAL A 255 20.60 -13.39 8.70
N ASP A 256 20.35 -14.24 9.71
CA ASP A 256 19.14 -15.06 9.77
C ASP A 256 17.88 -14.22 9.98
N ILE A 257 17.95 -13.17 10.80
CA ILE A 257 16.88 -12.20 10.96
C ILE A 257 16.59 -11.55 9.60
N ALA A 258 17.62 -11.03 8.92
CA ALA A 258 17.45 -10.43 7.60
C ALA A 258 16.88 -11.41 6.58
N LEU A 259 17.32 -12.67 6.58
CA LEU A 259 16.79 -13.71 5.69
C LEU A 259 15.30 -13.97 5.94
N ALA A 260 14.86 -14.03 7.20
CA ALA A 260 13.46 -14.19 7.55
C ALA A 260 12.60 -12.98 7.12
N LEU A 261 13.12 -11.76 7.28
CA LEU A 261 12.45 -10.52 6.85
C LEU A 261 12.39 -10.39 5.32
N PHE A 262 13.45 -10.82 4.63
CA PHE A 262 13.48 -10.90 3.18
C PHE A 262 12.45 -11.91 2.68
N ASP A 263 12.40 -13.11 3.25
CA ASP A 263 11.39 -14.13 2.94
C ASP A 263 9.96 -13.59 3.10
N TRP A 264 9.70 -12.92 4.23
CA TRP A 264 8.41 -12.28 4.47
C TRP A 264 8.07 -11.25 3.38
N THR A 265 9.04 -10.41 2.99
CA THR A 265 8.88 -9.38 1.96
C THR A 265 8.47 -10.00 0.62
N ILE A 266 9.18 -11.04 0.17
CA ILE A 266 8.91 -11.68 -1.13
C ILE A 266 7.54 -12.38 -1.15
N ARG A 267 7.14 -13.03 -0.05
CA ARG A 267 5.83 -13.68 0.07
C ARG A 267 4.67 -12.67 0.10
N ASN A 268 4.84 -11.54 0.76
CA ASN A 268 3.76 -10.58 1.04
C ASN A 268 3.61 -9.46 0.00
N ILE A 269 4.64 -9.20 -0.80
CA ILE A 269 4.63 -8.16 -1.83
C ILE A 269 4.83 -8.83 -3.18
N GLN A 270 3.76 -8.98 -3.97
CA GLN A 270 3.83 -9.48 -5.34
C GLN A 270 4.66 -8.51 -6.22
N LEU A 271 5.47 -9.06 -7.14
CA LEU A 271 6.30 -8.26 -8.03
C LEU A 271 5.46 -7.73 -9.20
N ASP A 272 5.53 -6.42 -9.42
CA ASP A 272 4.88 -5.77 -10.57
C ASP A 272 5.69 -5.96 -11.86
N GLU A 273 5.01 -5.90 -13.01
CA GLU A 273 5.69 -5.86 -14.31
C GLU A 273 6.45 -4.52 -14.47
N SER A 274 7.68 -4.56 -14.95
CA SER A 274 8.54 -3.37 -15.03
C SER A 274 8.02 -2.28 -15.98
N ASP A 275 7.21 -2.65 -16.96
CA ASP A 275 6.60 -1.78 -17.97
C ASP A 275 5.16 -1.36 -17.65
N GLN A 276 4.55 -1.98 -16.63
CA GLN A 276 3.27 -1.56 -16.05
C GLN A 276 3.52 -1.06 -14.62
N PRO A 277 3.93 0.21 -14.44
CA PRO A 277 4.20 0.72 -13.12
C PRO A 277 2.93 0.63 -12.28
N GLY A 278 2.97 -0.19 -11.23
CA GLY A 278 1.96 -0.18 -10.17
C GLY A 278 1.87 1.21 -9.56
N PHE A 279 0.68 1.59 -9.07
CA PHE A 279 0.45 2.88 -8.40
C PHE A 279 0.87 2.82 -6.93
N VAL A 280 2.09 2.33 -6.68
CA VAL A 280 2.67 2.12 -5.35
C VAL A 280 3.94 2.97 -5.26
N HIS A 281 3.85 4.04 -4.49
CA HIS A 281 4.89 5.06 -4.37
C HIS A 281 5.51 5.11 -2.96
N GLN A 282 4.88 4.48 -1.97
CA GLN A 282 5.33 4.50 -0.58
C GLN A 282 5.27 3.08 0.03
N PRO A 283 6.16 2.74 0.99
CA PRO A 283 6.18 1.41 1.58
C PRO A 283 4.86 1.02 2.25
N TRP A 284 4.13 1.95 2.89
CA TRP A 284 2.82 1.67 3.48
C TRP A 284 1.78 1.25 2.43
N GLN A 285 1.86 1.78 1.20
CA GLN A 285 1.01 1.36 0.08
C GLN A 285 1.39 -0.06 -0.33
N ALA A 286 2.69 -0.38 -0.44
CA ALA A 286 3.15 -1.73 -0.76
C ALA A 286 2.70 -2.76 0.29
N LEU A 287 2.79 -2.42 1.57
CA LEU A 287 2.28 -3.25 2.66
C LEU A 287 0.78 -3.50 2.53
N MET A 288 -0.01 -2.42 2.40
CA MET A 288 -1.47 -2.47 2.37
C MET A 288 -2.01 -3.14 1.10
N TYR A 289 -1.50 -2.76 -0.06
CA TYR A 289 -1.95 -3.25 -1.37
C TYR A 289 -1.33 -4.60 -1.71
N GLY A 290 -0.18 -4.94 -1.13
CA GLY A 290 0.46 -6.27 -1.23
C GLY A 290 1.22 -6.49 -2.54
N HIS A 291 1.63 -5.45 -3.23
CA HIS A 291 2.42 -5.53 -4.47
C HIS A 291 3.34 -4.31 -4.64
N GLY A 292 4.32 -4.41 -5.55
CA GLY A 292 5.24 -3.32 -5.87
C GLY A 292 6.42 -3.76 -6.74
N SER A 293 7.25 -2.79 -7.13
CA SER A 293 8.50 -3.01 -7.87
C SER A 293 9.58 -3.73 -7.05
N ALA A 294 10.68 -4.13 -7.71
CA ALA A 294 11.83 -4.73 -7.02
C ALA A 294 12.50 -3.73 -6.05
N GLU A 295 12.56 -2.46 -6.45
CA GLU A 295 13.03 -1.34 -5.66
C GLU A 295 12.10 -1.09 -4.46
N MET A 296 10.78 -1.12 -4.64
CA MET A 296 9.81 -0.99 -3.55
C MET A 296 9.92 -2.16 -2.55
N ARG A 297 10.11 -3.40 -3.03
CA ARG A 297 10.43 -4.55 -2.17
C ARG A 297 11.72 -4.31 -1.38
N ALA A 298 12.76 -3.77 -2.01
CA ALA A 298 14.02 -3.46 -1.32
C ALA A 298 13.84 -2.37 -0.26
N TRP A 299 12.99 -1.38 -0.53
CA TRP A 299 12.65 -0.34 0.44
C TRP A 299 11.90 -0.92 1.66
N VAL A 300 10.88 -1.75 1.43
CA VAL A 300 10.17 -2.44 2.53
C VAL A 300 11.12 -3.34 3.32
N PHE A 301 11.95 -4.13 2.64
CA PHE A 301 12.95 -4.97 3.29
C PHE A 301 13.92 -4.16 4.17
N ALA A 302 14.46 -3.06 3.66
CA ALA A 302 15.30 -2.16 4.45
C ALA A 302 14.55 -1.54 5.64
N GLY A 303 13.26 -1.21 5.49
CA GLY A 303 12.42 -0.74 6.59
C GLY A 303 12.23 -1.79 7.69
N LEU A 304 11.98 -3.05 7.32
CA LEU A 304 11.89 -4.15 8.28
C LEU A 304 13.21 -4.37 9.03
N CYS A 305 14.33 -4.34 8.30
CA CYS A 305 15.67 -4.45 8.88
C CYS A 305 15.96 -3.27 9.83
N LEU A 306 15.61 -2.04 9.44
CA LEU A 306 15.80 -0.84 10.25
C LEU A 306 15.11 -0.97 11.61
N GLU A 307 13.89 -1.48 11.65
CA GLU A 307 13.15 -1.70 12.90
C GLU A 307 13.74 -2.81 13.78
N GLN A 308 14.51 -3.73 13.19
CA GLN A 308 15.35 -4.70 13.92
C GLN A 308 16.77 -4.18 14.17
N GLN A 309 17.04 -2.89 13.91
CA GLN A 309 18.35 -2.24 14.08
C GLN A 309 19.46 -2.91 13.25
N LEU A 310 19.09 -3.36 12.05
CA LEU A 310 19.97 -3.93 11.04
C LEU A 310 20.21 -2.91 9.93
N ASP A 311 21.47 -2.61 9.68
CA ASP A 311 21.88 -1.65 8.65
C ASP A 311 21.81 -2.29 7.25
N VAL A 312 21.15 -1.62 6.31
CA VAL A 312 21.05 -2.05 4.91
C VAL A 312 21.49 -0.92 3.98
N ALA A 313 22.32 -1.25 3.00
CA ALA A 313 22.72 -0.37 1.92
C ALA A 313 22.13 -0.83 0.59
N MET A 314 21.70 0.10 -0.26
CA MET A 314 21.28 -0.17 -1.63
C MET A 314 22.50 -0.08 -2.53
N LEU A 315 22.87 -1.19 -3.16
CA LEU A 315 24.01 -1.23 -4.07
C LEU A 315 23.59 -0.85 -5.48
N SER A 316 24.39 -0.01 -6.11
CA SER A 316 24.31 0.30 -7.53
C SER A 316 25.64 -0.02 -8.19
N VAL A 317 25.57 -0.52 -9.41
CA VAL A 317 26.73 -0.83 -10.25
C VAL A 317 27.00 0.36 -11.15
N ASN A 318 28.23 0.87 -11.13
CA ASN A 318 28.64 2.02 -11.93
C ASN A 318 29.33 1.54 -13.20
N GLU A 319 28.76 1.82 -14.37
CA GLU A 319 29.48 1.72 -15.64
C GLU A 319 30.14 3.08 -15.96
N GLU A 320 31.40 3.06 -16.42
CA GLU A 320 32.14 4.29 -16.72
C GLU A 320 31.38 5.15 -17.75
N GLY A 321 31.09 6.41 -17.39
CA GLY A 321 30.37 7.36 -18.23
C GLY A 321 28.85 7.18 -18.30
N LYS A 322 28.26 6.28 -17.50
CA LYS A 322 26.81 6.11 -17.36
C LYS A 322 26.35 6.38 -15.94
N ASP A 323 25.06 6.65 -15.78
CA ASP A 323 24.45 6.77 -14.46
C ASP A 323 24.49 5.40 -13.74
N PRO A 324 24.79 5.37 -12.42
CA PRO A 324 24.74 4.16 -11.61
C PRO A 324 23.42 3.41 -11.78
N LYS A 325 23.49 2.12 -12.11
CA LYS A 325 22.30 1.28 -12.24
C LYS A 325 22.03 0.58 -10.91
N TRP A 326 20.84 0.76 -10.37
CA TRP A 326 20.43 0.06 -9.15
C TRP A 326 20.52 -1.47 -9.33
N TRP A 327 21.07 -2.14 -8.32
CA TRP A 327 21.28 -3.58 -8.32
C TRP A 327 20.43 -4.29 -7.29
N LEU A 328 20.78 -4.20 -5.99
CA LEU A 328 20.10 -4.91 -4.91
C LEU A 328 20.40 -4.32 -3.52
N PRO A 329 19.57 -4.60 -2.50
CA PRO A 329 19.90 -4.34 -1.10
C PRO A 329 20.97 -5.29 -0.56
N ALA A 330 21.82 -4.78 0.32
CA ALA A 330 22.83 -5.53 1.05
C ALA A 330 22.80 -5.21 2.55
N LEU A 331 22.75 -6.26 3.38
CA LEU A 331 22.84 -6.14 4.83
C LEU A 331 24.29 -5.92 5.25
N VAL A 332 24.54 -4.93 6.11
CA VAL A 332 25.87 -4.61 6.64
C VAL A 332 26.08 -5.31 7.98
N VAL A 333 27.01 -6.26 8.04
CA VAL A 333 27.38 -6.95 9.28
C VAL A 333 28.90 -7.08 9.35
N ASP A 334 29.49 -6.60 10.44
CA ASP A 334 30.91 -6.76 10.77
C ASP A 334 31.89 -6.37 9.64
N GLY A 335 31.52 -5.39 8.82
CA GLY A 335 32.33 -4.89 7.70
C GLY A 335 32.09 -5.61 6.37
N GLU A 336 31.15 -6.55 6.32
CA GLU A 336 30.75 -7.27 5.11
C GLU A 336 29.35 -6.85 4.64
N LEU A 337 29.07 -7.09 3.36
CA LEU A 337 27.81 -6.74 2.68
C LEU A 337 27.12 -8.00 2.15
N TYR A 338 26.12 -8.50 2.86
CA TYR A 338 25.36 -9.72 2.51
C TYR A 338 24.25 -9.42 1.50
N LEU A 339 24.17 -10.16 0.39
CA LEU A 339 23.42 -9.73 -0.80
C LEU A 339 22.03 -10.38 -0.95
N PHE A 340 21.01 -9.55 -1.17
CA PHE A 340 19.61 -9.98 -1.28
C PHE A 340 18.95 -9.45 -2.56
N ASP A 341 18.69 -10.30 -3.56
CA ASP A 341 18.12 -9.85 -4.84
C ASP A 341 16.57 -9.85 -4.81
N THR A 342 15.97 -8.67 -4.68
CA THR A 342 14.50 -8.51 -4.59
C THR A 342 13.77 -8.68 -5.92
N ARG A 343 14.49 -8.64 -7.05
CA ARG A 343 13.94 -8.94 -8.38
C ARG A 343 13.81 -10.46 -8.55
N LEU A 344 14.85 -11.22 -8.20
CA LEU A 344 14.80 -12.67 -8.16
C LEU A 344 14.01 -13.22 -6.98
N GLY A 345 13.79 -12.41 -5.94
CA GLY A 345 13.16 -12.87 -4.70
C GLY A 345 13.99 -13.93 -3.97
N LEU A 346 15.32 -13.88 -4.13
CA LEU A 346 16.26 -14.84 -3.57
C LEU A 346 17.51 -14.11 -3.04
N PRO A 347 18.09 -14.56 -1.91
CA PRO A 347 19.46 -14.18 -1.57
C PRO A 347 20.45 -14.77 -2.58
N ILE A 348 21.57 -14.07 -2.77
CA ILE A 348 22.75 -14.66 -3.42
C ILE A 348 23.40 -15.58 -2.38
N LEU A 349 23.61 -16.84 -2.74
CA LEU A 349 24.14 -17.84 -1.83
C LEU A 349 25.60 -18.13 -2.15
N ASP A 350 26.35 -18.52 -1.12
CA ASP A 350 27.69 -19.06 -1.27
C ASP A 350 27.68 -20.46 -1.91
N ALA A 351 28.86 -20.95 -2.31
CA ALA A 351 28.99 -22.22 -3.01
C ALA A 351 28.98 -23.45 -2.09
N GLU A 352 29.30 -23.29 -0.80
CA GLU A 352 29.62 -24.41 0.10
C GLU A 352 28.58 -24.65 1.21
N ALA A 353 27.85 -23.64 1.66
CA ALA A 353 27.01 -23.73 2.87
C ALA A 353 25.57 -23.25 2.69
N GLU A 354 25.16 -22.86 1.48
CA GLU A 354 23.87 -22.20 1.21
C GLU A 354 23.63 -20.98 2.12
N GLN A 355 24.71 -20.35 2.60
CA GLN A 355 24.63 -19.12 3.38
C GLN A 355 24.55 -17.92 2.44
N VAL A 356 24.06 -16.79 2.94
CA VAL A 356 23.99 -15.56 2.13
C VAL A 356 25.42 -15.10 1.84
N ALA A 357 25.76 -14.99 0.56
CA ALA A 357 27.08 -14.55 0.12
C ALA A 357 27.30 -13.06 0.38
N THR A 358 28.54 -12.70 0.66
CA THR A 358 28.96 -11.30 0.77
C THR A 358 29.41 -10.73 -0.57
N LEU A 359 29.43 -9.40 -0.67
CA LEU A 359 29.98 -8.71 -1.84
C LEU A 359 31.43 -9.11 -2.11
N SER A 360 32.24 -9.23 -1.06
CA SER A 360 33.64 -9.61 -1.14
C SER A 360 33.80 -11.01 -1.74
N GLU A 361 32.94 -11.95 -1.34
CA GLU A 361 32.91 -13.32 -1.87
C GLU A 361 32.50 -13.34 -3.35
N VAL A 362 31.47 -12.59 -3.73
CA VAL A 362 31.03 -12.51 -5.13
C VAL A 362 32.09 -11.87 -6.04
N ILE A 363 32.85 -10.89 -5.55
CA ILE A 363 33.96 -10.29 -6.31
C ILE A 363 35.13 -11.28 -6.44
N ALA A 364 35.42 -12.04 -5.39
CA ALA A 364 36.46 -13.06 -5.38
C ALA A 364 36.10 -14.24 -6.30
N ASP A 365 34.85 -14.68 -6.27
CA ASP A 365 34.30 -15.77 -7.07
C ASP A 365 33.05 -15.34 -7.87
N PRO A 366 33.23 -14.83 -9.10
CA PRO A 366 32.12 -14.46 -9.97
C PRO A 366 31.22 -15.62 -10.40
N SER A 367 31.66 -16.87 -10.19
CA SER A 367 30.82 -18.04 -10.51
C SER A 367 29.54 -18.06 -9.67
N LEU A 368 29.53 -17.42 -8.50
CA LEU A 368 28.33 -17.24 -7.67
C LEU A 368 27.20 -16.51 -8.42
N LEU A 369 27.53 -15.51 -9.25
CA LEU A 369 26.53 -14.85 -10.11
C LEU A 369 26.15 -15.70 -11.31
N ARG A 370 27.11 -16.42 -11.91
CA ARG A 370 26.85 -17.30 -13.06
C ARG A 370 26.01 -18.52 -12.67
N ASN A 371 26.07 -18.93 -11.40
CA ASN A 371 25.15 -19.92 -10.84
C ASN A 371 23.70 -19.44 -10.89
N LEU A 372 23.42 -18.13 -11.03
CA LEU A 372 22.07 -17.62 -11.22
C LEU A 372 21.62 -17.64 -12.69
N ASP A 373 22.46 -18.04 -13.64
CA ASP A 373 22.07 -18.17 -15.04
C ASP A 373 21.19 -19.43 -15.25
N LEU A 374 20.22 -19.34 -16.16
CA LEU A 374 19.35 -20.43 -16.59
C LEU A 374 19.18 -20.42 -18.11
N ALA A 375 19.78 -21.42 -18.77
CA ALA A 375 19.85 -21.51 -20.24
C ALA A 375 20.39 -20.19 -20.87
N ASP A 376 20.32 -20.06 -22.20
CA ASP A 376 20.75 -18.83 -22.88
C ASP A 376 19.72 -17.69 -22.78
N GLU A 377 18.52 -17.95 -22.23
CA GLU A 377 17.41 -16.98 -22.18
C GLU A 377 17.34 -16.17 -20.88
N TYR A 378 17.81 -16.71 -19.76
CA TYR A 378 17.76 -16.04 -18.45
C TYR A 378 19.18 -15.91 -17.87
N LEU A 379 19.88 -14.86 -18.31
CA LEU A 379 21.21 -14.53 -17.83
C LEU A 379 21.13 -13.48 -16.73
N TYR A 380 21.90 -13.68 -15.65
CA TYR A 380 22.06 -12.70 -14.61
C TYR A 380 22.81 -11.47 -15.17
N PRO A 381 22.30 -10.24 -14.94
CA PRO A 381 22.68 -9.09 -15.75
C PRO A 381 24.06 -8.50 -15.44
N TYR A 382 24.73 -8.93 -14.37
CA TYR A 382 26.00 -8.33 -13.91
C TYR A 382 27.16 -9.32 -13.93
N THR A 383 28.32 -8.89 -14.44
CA THR A 383 29.56 -9.66 -14.48
C THR A 383 30.56 -9.15 -13.43
N LYS A 384 31.73 -9.79 -13.33
CA LYS A 384 32.82 -9.34 -12.44
C LYS A 384 33.25 -7.91 -12.75
N GLU A 385 33.35 -7.59 -14.04
CA GLU A 385 33.82 -6.29 -14.52
C GLU A 385 32.88 -5.16 -14.07
N ASP A 386 31.58 -5.42 -14.07
CA ASP A 386 30.55 -4.49 -13.61
C ASP A 386 30.71 -4.18 -12.11
N LEU A 387 31.13 -5.16 -11.30
CA LEU A 387 31.33 -5.00 -9.85
C LEU A 387 32.61 -4.25 -9.46
N SER A 388 33.36 -3.73 -10.43
CA SER A 388 34.61 -2.98 -10.16
C SER A 388 34.37 -1.63 -9.46
N HIS A 389 33.19 -1.04 -9.61
CA HIS A 389 32.84 0.25 -9.02
C HIS A 389 31.41 0.22 -8.48
N ILE A 390 31.28 0.08 -7.16
CA ILE A 390 29.97 0.00 -6.50
C ILE A 390 29.70 1.27 -5.71
N THR A 391 28.50 1.81 -5.89
CA THR A 391 27.95 2.87 -5.05
C THR A 391 27.07 2.23 -3.98
N ALA A 392 27.33 2.54 -2.71
CA ALA A 392 26.43 2.21 -1.61
C ALA A 392 25.51 3.41 -1.30
N SER A 393 24.21 3.23 -1.41
CA SER A 393 23.23 4.27 -1.09
C SER A 393 22.47 3.93 0.20
N VAL A 394 22.29 4.91 1.08
CA VAL A 394 21.49 4.71 2.31
C VAL A 394 20.07 5.20 2.10
N VAL A 395 19.10 4.48 2.65
CA VAL A 395 17.68 4.84 2.58
C VAL A 395 17.34 5.84 3.68
N ALA A 396 16.95 7.06 3.31
CA ALA A 396 16.30 7.98 4.25
C ALA A 396 15.33 8.92 3.53
N THR A 397 14.16 9.15 4.13
CA THR A 397 13.16 10.14 3.68
C THR A 397 13.40 11.50 4.34
N PRO A 398 12.74 12.59 3.86
CA PRO A 398 12.79 13.89 4.56
C PRO A 398 12.41 13.83 6.04
N LEU A 399 11.44 12.99 6.41
CA LEU A 399 11.08 12.78 7.81
C LEU A 399 12.22 12.11 8.57
N GLN A 400 12.79 11.03 8.04
CA GLN A 400 13.83 10.26 8.74
C GLN A 400 15.11 11.07 8.98
N LEU A 401 15.40 12.04 8.11
CA LEU A 401 16.52 12.97 8.25
C LEU A 401 16.26 14.12 9.24
N SER A 402 15.04 14.25 9.75
CA SER A 402 14.61 15.43 10.52
C SER A 402 14.86 15.32 12.02
N ARG A 403 14.99 16.48 12.67
CA ARG A 403 15.05 16.59 14.13
C ARG A 403 13.78 16.08 14.81
N ARG A 404 12.61 16.25 14.16
CA ARG A 404 11.31 15.83 14.73
C ARG A 404 11.21 14.31 14.84
N ALA A 405 11.72 13.57 13.85
CA ALA A 405 11.80 12.11 13.91
C ALA A 405 12.78 11.64 14.99
N ALA A 406 13.99 12.23 15.04
CA ALA A 406 15.01 11.89 16.04
C ALA A 406 14.52 12.15 17.46
N ALA A 407 13.83 13.27 17.65
CA ALA A 407 13.21 13.62 18.92
C ALA A 407 12.18 12.56 19.35
N LEU A 408 11.28 12.16 18.45
CA LEU A 408 10.22 11.21 18.76
C LEU A 408 10.80 9.84 19.07
N GLN A 409 11.74 9.35 18.26
CA GLN A 409 12.45 8.09 18.52
C GLN A 409 13.10 8.07 19.91
N ASN A 410 13.84 9.12 20.28
CA ASN A 410 14.51 9.20 21.59
C ASN A 410 13.53 9.23 22.77
N ALA A 411 12.29 9.65 22.53
CA ALA A 411 11.28 9.81 23.56
C ALA A 411 10.46 8.52 23.77
N LEU A 412 10.34 7.67 22.75
CA LEU A 412 9.67 6.38 22.81
C LEU A 412 10.58 5.32 23.44
N GLN A 413 10.02 4.45 24.29
CA GLN A 413 10.78 3.47 25.08
C GLN A 413 10.04 2.16 25.22
N GLY A 414 10.76 1.08 25.54
CA GLY A 414 10.17 -0.23 25.78
C GLY A 414 9.41 -0.72 24.55
N GLU A 415 8.15 -1.13 24.75
CA GLU A 415 7.28 -1.62 23.67
C GLU A 415 6.83 -0.55 22.67
N ASP A 416 6.94 0.73 23.04
CA ASP A 416 6.60 1.85 22.17
C ASP A 416 7.75 2.28 21.26
N PHE A 417 8.96 1.75 21.52
CA PHE A 417 10.13 2.07 20.70
C PHE A 417 9.91 1.67 19.24
N VAL A 418 10.36 2.55 18.34
CA VAL A 418 10.29 2.42 16.89
C VAL A 418 11.41 3.29 16.30
N VAL A 419 12.06 2.83 15.23
CA VAL A 419 13.20 3.52 14.62
C VAL A 419 12.70 4.51 13.57
N LEU A 420 12.73 5.80 13.90
CA LEU A 420 12.19 6.87 13.04
C LEU A 420 13.26 7.68 12.33
N SER A 421 14.53 7.59 12.76
CA SER A 421 15.64 8.32 12.16
C SER A 421 16.57 7.41 11.39
N SER A 422 16.94 7.87 10.20
CA SER A 422 17.87 7.20 9.28
C SER A 422 18.67 8.28 8.51
N PRO A 423 19.94 8.02 8.11
CA PRO A 423 20.74 6.82 8.37
C PRO A 423 21.05 6.62 9.86
N PRO A 424 21.23 5.38 10.34
CA PRO A 424 21.85 5.10 11.62
C PRO A 424 23.23 5.77 11.74
N ARG A 425 23.55 6.25 12.95
CA ARG A 425 24.78 7.02 13.20
C ARG A 425 26.02 6.17 12.90
N GLY A 426 26.89 6.66 12.02
CA GLY A 426 28.15 5.99 11.67
C GLY A 426 28.06 5.03 10.48
N LEU A 427 26.86 4.70 10.00
CA LEU A 427 26.68 3.83 8.83
C LEU A 427 27.36 4.41 7.57
N PRO A 428 27.18 5.70 7.21
CA PRO A 428 27.87 6.26 6.04
C PRO A 428 29.39 6.20 6.16
N GLU A 429 29.94 6.45 7.35
CA GLU A 429 31.38 6.36 7.63
C GLU A 429 31.89 4.93 7.61
N ALA A 430 31.08 3.96 8.03
CA ALA A 430 31.42 2.54 7.94
C ALA A 430 31.47 2.08 6.49
N LEU A 431 30.47 2.44 5.67
CA LEU A 431 30.42 2.12 4.25
C LEU A 431 31.61 2.72 3.48
N LYS A 432 32.00 3.96 3.78
CA LYS A 432 33.18 4.62 3.17
C LYS A 432 34.52 3.91 3.44
N LYS A 433 34.59 3.03 4.43
CA LYS A 433 35.81 2.29 4.77
C LYS A 433 35.93 0.95 4.04
N LEU A 434 34.87 0.51 3.36
CA LEU A 434 34.86 -0.77 2.64
C LEU A 434 35.61 -0.63 1.32
N GLU A 435 36.53 -1.56 1.04
CA GLU A 435 37.46 -1.47 -0.11
C GLU A 435 36.72 -1.42 -1.46
N ASN A 436 35.60 -2.11 -1.58
CA ASN A 436 34.84 -2.25 -2.82
C ASN A 436 33.76 -1.17 -3.01
N ILE A 437 33.68 -0.18 -2.13
CA ILE A 437 32.68 0.90 -2.19
C ILE A 437 33.35 2.20 -2.64
N ALA A 438 33.04 2.61 -3.86
CA ALA A 438 33.60 3.81 -4.47
C ALA A 438 32.96 5.09 -3.90
N GLU A 439 31.65 5.06 -3.68
CA GLU A 439 30.87 6.22 -3.24
C GLU A 439 29.79 5.82 -2.26
N VAL A 440 29.48 6.72 -1.32
CA VAL A 440 28.36 6.61 -0.40
C VAL A 440 27.40 7.78 -0.61
N LYS A 441 26.14 7.47 -0.94
CA LYS A 441 25.11 8.44 -1.31
C LYS A 441 23.81 8.24 -0.53
N LEU A 442 22.89 9.18 -0.67
CA LEU A 442 21.49 8.98 -0.34
C LEU A 442 20.81 8.26 -1.50
N TRP A 443 19.99 7.26 -1.20
CA TRP A 443 19.23 6.58 -2.24
C TRP A 443 18.14 7.50 -2.77
N ALA A 444 18.14 7.75 -4.09
CA ALA A 444 17.23 8.70 -4.71
C ALA A 444 15.79 8.20 -4.79
N TYR A 445 15.58 6.87 -4.78
CA TYR A 445 14.29 6.22 -5.03
C TYR A 445 13.12 6.75 -4.17
N PRO A 446 13.25 6.98 -2.85
CA PRO A 446 12.18 7.57 -2.04
C PRO A 446 11.71 8.96 -2.51
N TYR A 447 12.61 9.73 -3.11
CA TYR A 447 12.33 11.07 -3.64
C TYR A 447 11.76 10.99 -5.06
N GLU A 448 12.24 10.05 -5.86
CA GLU A 448 11.72 9.76 -7.20
C GLU A 448 10.26 9.33 -7.13
N GLU A 449 9.93 8.39 -6.24
CA GLU A 449 8.55 7.91 -6.06
C GLU A 449 7.61 9.01 -5.55
N ARG A 450 8.11 9.89 -4.67
CA ARG A 450 7.34 11.06 -4.25
C ARG A 450 7.00 11.98 -5.43
N LEU A 451 7.97 12.25 -6.30
CA LEU A 451 7.77 13.05 -7.51
C LEU A 451 6.88 12.33 -8.53
N ALA A 452 6.97 11.00 -8.62
CA ALA A 452 6.11 10.18 -9.46
C ALA A 452 4.64 10.28 -9.00
N GLU A 453 4.39 10.17 -7.70
CA GLU A 453 3.06 10.31 -7.10
C GLU A 453 2.46 11.69 -7.41
N GLU A 454 3.23 12.75 -7.18
CA GLU A 454 2.82 14.13 -7.43
C GLU A 454 2.64 14.45 -8.92
N SER A 455 3.23 13.67 -9.83
CA SER A 455 3.17 13.90 -11.27
C SER A 455 2.14 13.04 -12.00
N MET A 456 1.50 12.08 -11.32
CA MET A 456 0.48 11.19 -11.89
C MET A 456 -0.54 11.94 -12.75
N LYS A 457 -0.77 11.47 -13.97
CA LYS A 457 -1.79 11.97 -14.90
C LYS A 457 -3.18 11.49 -14.48
N ARG A 458 -4.25 12.09 -15.02
CA ARG A 458 -5.63 11.75 -14.63
C ARG A 458 -5.94 10.25 -14.74
N PRO A 459 -5.63 9.53 -15.83
CA PRO A 459 -5.89 8.08 -15.90
C PRO A 459 -5.15 7.27 -14.82
N GLN A 460 -3.91 7.66 -14.49
CA GLN A 460 -3.13 7.03 -13.43
C GLN A 460 -3.77 7.27 -12.05
N ARG A 461 -4.28 8.49 -11.80
CA ARG A 461 -5.01 8.81 -10.57
C ARG A 461 -6.33 8.05 -10.45
N GLU A 462 -7.02 7.78 -11.57
CA GLU A 462 -8.24 6.97 -11.59
C GLU A 462 -7.93 5.52 -11.17
N LEU A 463 -6.86 4.93 -11.71
CA LEU A 463 -6.42 3.59 -11.32
C LEU A 463 -5.93 3.53 -9.85
N ALA A 464 -5.14 4.51 -9.40
CA ALA A 464 -4.72 4.61 -8.00
C ALA A 464 -5.94 4.72 -7.06
N ALA A 465 -6.94 5.53 -7.42
CA ALA A 465 -8.18 5.68 -6.66
C ALA A 465 -9.00 4.39 -6.59
N GLN A 466 -8.97 3.54 -7.64
CA GLN A 466 -9.62 2.23 -7.62
C GLN A 466 -8.96 1.28 -6.61
N GLN A 467 -7.63 1.31 -6.46
CA GLN A 467 -6.93 0.47 -5.49
C GLN A 467 -7.35 0.76 -4.05
N VAL A 468 -7.43 2.04 -3.67
CA VAL A 468 -7.85 2.42 -2.31
C VAL A 468 -9.35 2.19 -2.06
N LEU A 469 -10.17 2.18 -3.11
CA LEU A 469 -11.64 2.10 -3.00
C LEU A 469 -12.12 0.86 -2.24
N ALA A 470 -11.44 -0.28 -2.44
CA ALA A 470 -11.75 -1.53 -1.73
C ALA A 470 -11.68 -1.35 -0.20
N PHE A 471 -10.67 -0.62 0.28
CA PHE A 471 -10.46 -0.35 1.70
C PHE A 471 -11.39 0.76 2.21
N SER A 472 -11.59 1.80 1.41
CA SER A 472 -12.46 2.92 1.76
C SER A 472 -13.93 2.51 1.85
N GLN A 473 -14.40 1.60 0.99
CA GLN A 473 -15.78 1.08 1.03
C GLN A 473 -15.97 -0.11 1.98
N ARG A 474 -14.89 -0.84 2.28
CA ARG A 474 -14.87 -1.91 3.30
C ARG A 474 -13.69 -1.74 4.25
N PRO A 475 -13.81 -0.83 5.23
CA PRO A 475 -12.83 -0.63 6.29
C PRO A 475 -12.44 -1.89 7.06
N ARG A 476 -13.32 -2.89 7.11
CA ARG A 476 -13.00 -4.19 7.72
C ARG A 476 -11.82 -4.88 7.04
N LEU A 477 -11.67 -4.71 5.72
CA LEU A 477 -10.53 -5.26 4.98
C LEU A 477 -9.22 -4.57 5.39
N TRP A 478 -9.24 -3.23 5.52
CA TRP A 478 -8.12 -2.46 6.08
C TRP A 478 -7.78 -2.93 7.48
N LYS A 479 -8.79 -3.00 8.38
CA LYS A 479 -8.60 -3.46 9.76
C LYS A 479 -7.97 -4.85 9.81
N ALA A 480 -8.47 -5.79 9.00
CA ALA A 480 -7.93 -7.13 8.92
C ALA A 480 -6.44 -7.14 8.54
N ARG A 481 -6.07 -6.34 7.53
CA ARG A 481 -4.68 -6.24 7.06
C ARG A 481 -3.76 -5.61 8.10
N VAL A 482 -4.18 -4.56 8.78
CA VAL A 482 -3.37 -3.95 9.85
C VAL A 482 -3.26 -4.87 11.07
N LEU A 483 -4.31 -5.62 11.43
CA LEU A 483 -4.24 -6.64 12.49
C LEU A 483 -3.30 -7.80 12.13
N HIS A 484 -3.21 -8.17 10.85
CA HIS A 484 -2.22 -9.13 10.36
C HIS A 484 -0.80 -8.57 10.59
N PHE A 485 -0.54 -7.32 10.24
CA PHE A 485 0.76 -6.68 10.51
C PHE A 485 1.09 -6.63 12.01
N GLN A 486 0.10 -6.31 12.85
CA GLN A 486 0.28 -6.21 14.30
C GLN A 486 0.81 -7.51 14.91
N GLY A 487 0.43 -8.67 14.34
CA GLY A 487 0.81 -9.96 14.87
C GLY A 487 0.17 -10.27 16.22
N THR A 488 0.60 -11.37 16.82
CA THR A 488 0.25 -11.66 18.22
C THR A 488 1.30 -11.02 19.13
N LYS A 489 0.84 -10.19 20.08
CA LYS A 489 1.69 -9.55 21.08
C LYS A 489 1.36 -10.09 22.47
N PRO A 490 2.37 -10.47 23.27
CA PRO A 490 2.15 -10.86 24.65
C PRO A 490 1.63 -9.67 25.48
N ILE A 491 1.21 -9.94 26.71
CA ILE A 491 0.90 -8.88 27.67
C ILE A 491 2.17 -8.04 27.90
N PRO A 492 2.08 -6.70 27.74
CA PRO A 492 3.18 -5.78 28.04
C PRO A 492 3.77 -6.04 29.43
N VAL A 493 5.10 -5.97 29.57
CA VAL A 493 5.77 -6.15 30.87
C VAL A 493 5.21 -5.20 31.92
N SER A 494 4.87 -3.97 31.53
CA SER A 494 4.25 -2.95 32.38
C SER A 494 2.86 -3.32 32.90
N GLN A 495 2.20 -4.29 32.28
CA GLN A 495 0.83 -4.73 32.57
C GLN A 495 0.77 -6.18 33.08
N GLN A 496 1.90 -6.87 33.23
CA GLN A 496 1.91 -8.28 33.67
C GLN A 496 1.38 -8.48 35.10
N ASP A 497 1.46 -7.46 35.95
CA ASP A 497 0.90 -7.47 37.30
C ASP A 497 -0.61 -7.17 37.34
N ASP A 498 -1.21 -6.74 36.22
CA ASP A 498 -2.66 -6.51 36.11
C ASP A 498 -3.37 -7.83 35.74
N PRO A 499 -4.20 -8.41 36.64
CA PRO A 499 -4.89 -9.66 36.39
C PRO A 499 -5.94 -9.57 35.26
N LEU A 500 -6.28 -8.36 34.80
CA LEU A 500 -7.20 -8.12 33.69
C LEU A 500 -6.49 -7.86 32.36
N ALA A 501 -5.16 -7.73 32.35
CA ALA A 501 -4.41 -7.50 31.14
C ALA A 501 -4.53 -8.69 30.18
N GLN A 502 -4.73 -8.40 28.90
CA GLN A 502 -4.88 -9.42 27.85
C GLN A 502 -3.81 -9.22 26.79
N PRO A 503 -3.29 -10.32 26.20
CA PRO A 503 -2.42 -10.23 25.04
C PRO A 503 -3.21 -9.64 23.86
N ARG A 504 -2.53 -8.95 22.94
CA ARG A 504 -3.16 -8.55 21.68
C ARG A 504 -3.04 -9.69 20.69
N LEU A 505 -4.16 -10.21 20.23
CA LEU A 505 -4.20 -11.41 19.39
C LEU A 505 -4.40 -11.04 17.90
N GLY A 506 -3.57 -10.14 17.38
CA GLY A 506 -3.75 -9.53 16.05
C GLY A 506 -3.95 -10.54 14.92
N HIS A 507 -3.17 -11.63 14.85
CA HIS A 507 -3.39 -12.71 13.87
C HIS A 507 -4.77 -13.37 13.98
N ARG A 508 -5.20 -13.67 15.22
CA ARG A 508 -6.52 -14.29 15.46
C ARG A 508 -7.65 -13.33 15.10
N GLU A 509 -7.50 -12.04 15.41
CA GLU A 509 -8.49 -11.03 15.08
C GLU A 509 -8.52 -10.74 13.58
N ALA A 510 -7.36 -10.71 12.91
CA ALA A 510 -7.25 -10.60 11.45
C ALA A 510 -7.99 -11.74 10.76
N LEU A 511 -7.79 -12.98 11.21
CA LEU A 511 -8.51 -14.16 10.72
C LEU A 511 -10.03 -13.96 10.81
N GLN A 512 -10.54 -13.48 11.95
CA GLN A 512 -11.96 -13.19 12.14
C GLN A 512 -12.46 -12.08 11.22
N GLN A 513 -11.70 -11.00 11.06
CA GLN A 513 -12.09 -9.91 10.16
C GLN A 513 -12.11 -10.36 8.71
N TYR A 514 -11.07 -11.06 8.22
CA TYR A 514 -11.02 -11.58 6.85
C TYR A 514 -12.14 -12.57 6.54
N GLN A 515 -12.59 -13.34 7.54
CA GLN A 515 -13.69 -14.30 7.38
C GLN A 515 -15.09 -13.69 7.55
N ASN A 516 -15.18 -12.41 7.93
CA ASN A 516 -16.45 -11.74 8.15
C ASN A 516 -17.31 -11.71 6.87
N GLY A 517 -18.62 -11.91 7.01
CA GLY A 517 -19.57 -11.93 5.88
C GLY A 517 -19.63 -10.63 5.06
N ASP A 518 -19.25 -9.50 5.65
CA ASP A 518 -19.17 -8.20 4.95
C ASP A 518 -18.00 -8.14 3.95
N ILE A 519 -16.95 -8.93 4.18
CA ILE A 519 -15.79 -9.10 3.28
C ILE A 519 -16.04 -10.29 2.35
N ARG A 520 -16.50 -11.41 2.92
CA ARG A 520 -16.73 -12.67 2.21
C ARG A 520 -18.20 -12.85 1.85
N THR A 521 -18.79 -11.83 1.26
CA THR A 521 -20.19 -11.87 0.83
C THR A 521 -20.41 -13.07 -0.11
N PRO A 522 -21.46 -13.90 0.11
CA PRO A 522 -21.74 -15.05 -0.73
C PRO A 522 -21.97 -14.66 -2.19
N ASP A 523 -21.55 -15.50 -3.15
CA ASP A 523 -21.66 -15.17 -4.58
C ASP A 523 -23.11 -14.95 -5.01
N ALA A 524 -24.05 -15.75 -4.51
CA ALA A 524 -25.48 -15.57 -4.77
C ALA A 524 -26.04 -14.19 -4.31
N VAL A 525 -25.38 -13.53 -3.35
CA VAL A 525 -25.71 -12.16 -2.93
C VAL A 525 -24.99 -11.14 -3.81
N LEU A 526 -23.73 -11.39 -4.15
CA LEU A 526 -22.97 -10.54 -5.07
C LEU A 526 -23.62 -10.46 -6.45
N ASP A 527 -24.15 -11.57 -6.96
CA ASP A 527 -24.80 -11.64 -8.28
C ASP A 527 -26.06 -10.74 -8.38
N GLN A 528 -26.59 -10.28 -7.23
CA GLN A 528 -27.73 -9.36 -7.16
C GLN A 528 -27.30 -7.89 -7.16
N PHE A 529 -26.01 -7.59 -7.00
CA PHE A 529 -25.49 -6.23 -7.03
C PHE A 529 -25.34 -5.74 -8.48
N ASP A 530 -25.30 -4.41 -8.66
CA ASP A 530 -24.90 -3.81 -9.93
C ASP A 530 -23.42 -4.12 -10.26
N ALA A 531 -23.05 -4.01 -11.54
CA ALA A 531 -21.72 -4.39 -12.03
C ALA A 531 -20.57 -3.69 -11.30
N SER A 532 -20.71 -2.39 -10.99
CA SER A 532 -19.68 -1.61 -10.31
C SER A 532 -19.42 -2.13 -8.90
N LYS A 533 -20.49 -2.43 -8.16
CA LYS A 533 -20.43 -2.98 -6.81
C LYS A 533 -19.95 -4.43 -6.82
N GLN A 534 -20.34 -5.23 -7.82
CA GLN A 534 -19.81 -6.58 -8.00
C GLN A 534 -18.29 -6.59 -8.14
N MET A 535 -17.74 -5.72 -9.00
CA MET A 535 -16.29 -5.63 -9.24
C MET A 535 -15.53 -5.38 -7.95
N ILE A 536 -15.95 -4.38 -7.16
CA ILE A 536 -15.29 -4.01 -5.91
C ILE A 536 -15.39 -5.14 -4.88
N TYR A 537 -16.57 -5.74 -4.70
CA TYR A 537 -16.78 -6.73 -3.64
C TYR A 537 -16.12 -8.08 -3.98
N ARG A 538 -16.08 -8.45 -5.26
CA ARG A 538 -15.29 -9.61 -5.71
C ARG A 538 -13.80 -9.37 -5.48
N ALA A 539 -13.28 -8.18 -5.80
CA ALA A 539 -11.89 -7.83 -5.52
C ALA A 539 -11.54 -7.87 -4.02
N ILE A 540 -12.45 -7.41 -3.16
CA ILE A 540 -12.32 -7.47 -1.69
C ILE A 540 -12.28 -8.93 -1.21
N LYS A 541 -13.25 -9.75 -1.64
CA LYS A 541 -13.31 -11.18 -1.29
C LYS A 541 -12.08 -11.93 -1.79
N TYR A 542 -11.61 -11.61 -2.99
CA TYR A 542 -10.43 -12.20 -3.60
C TYR A 542 -9.15 -11.85 -2.84
N SER A 543 -8.95 -10.58 -2.50
CA SER A 543 -7.80 -10.14 -1.69
C SER A 543 -7.81 -10.75 -0.30
N ALA A 544 -8.98 -10.86 0.34
CA ALA A 544 -9.11 -11.55 1.62
C ALA A 544 -8.78 -13.05 1.52
N SER A 545 -9.14 -13.75 0.43
CA SER A 545 -8.74 -15.15 0.22
C SER A 545 -7.22 -15.29 0.11
N TYR A 546 -6.57 -14.43 -0.66
CA TYR A 546 -5.11 -14.44 -0.81
C TYR A 546 -4.40 -14.19 0.53
N TRP A 547 -4.81 -13.15 1.26
CA TRP A 547 -4.20 -12.82 2.55
C TRP A 547 -4.51 -13.82 3.66
N LEU A 548 -5.64 -14.52 3.61
CA LEU A 548 -5.89 -15.67 4.48
C LEU A 548 -4.91 -16.82 4.23
N GLY A 549 -4.49 -17.03 2.98
CA GLY A 549 -3.42 -17.95 2.65
C GLY A 549 -2.09 -17.53 3.29
N LEU A 550 -1.71 -16.25 3.15
CA LEU A 550 -0.49 -15.71 3.76
C LEU A 550 -0.51 -15.83 5.28
N LEU A 551 -1.61 -15.42 5.93
CA LEU A 551 -1.77 -15.52 7.38
C LEU A 551 -1.70 -16.98 7.85
N SER A 552 -2.33 -17.90 7.13
CA SER A 552 -2.27 -19.33 7.45
C SER A 552 -0.84 -19.87 7.32
N TYR A 553 -0.08 -19.43 6.31
CA TYR A 553 1.33 -19.76 6.15
C TYR A 553 2.18 -19.22 7.31
N ASP A 554 1.97 -17.95 7.69
CA ASP A 554 2.69 -17.29 8.78
C ASP A 554 2.43 -17.97 10.14
N GLU A 555 1.23 -18.51 10.34
CA GLU A 555 0.88 -19.33 11.53
C GLU A 555 1.35 -20.79 11.44
N GLY A 556 2.03 -21.19 10.37
CA GLY A 556 2.51 -22.57 10.16
C GLY A 556 1.41 -23.59 9.83
N LYS A 557 0.22 -23.12 9.43
CA LYS A 557 -0.94 -23.96 9.08
C LYS A 557 -0.94 -24.23 7.58
N PHE A 558 0.06 -24.98 7.10
CA PHE A 558 0.34 -25.13 5.67
C PHE A 558 -0.79 -25.81 4.87
N GLU A 559 -1.49 -26.79 5.44
CA GLU A 559 -2.64 -27.42 4.75
C GLU A 559 -3.81 -26.45 4.57
N VAL A 560 -3.98 -25.52 5.53
CA VAL A 560 -4.99 -24.46 5.44
C VAL A 560 -4.55 -23.40 4.43
N ALA A 561 -3.26 -23.05 4.42
CA ALA A 561 -2.70 -22.14 3.41
C ALA A 561 -2.88 -22.69 2.00
N GLU A 562 -2.66 -23.99 1.78
CA GLU A 562 -2.89 -24.64 0.49
C GLU A 562 -4.36 -24.49 0.03
N ASP A 563 -5.35 -24.73 0.89
CA ASP A 563 -6.77 -24.53 0.52
C ASP A 563 -7.04 -23.07 0.08
N TRP A 564 -6.49 -22.11 0.82
CA TRP A 564 -6.67 -20.69 0.52
C TRP A 564 -6.02 -20.28 -0.80
N PHE A 565 -4.78 -20.70 -1.06
CA PHE A 565 -4.11 -20.38 -2.32
C PHE A 565 -4.70 -21.16 -3.49
N ARG A 566 -4.80 -22.48 -3.39
CA ARG A 566 -5.24 -23.34 -4.49
C ARG A 566 -6.72 -23.14 -4.80
N ARG A 567 -7.62 -23.40 -3.84
CA ARG A 567 -9.06 -23.43 -4.11
C ARG A 567 -9.71 -22.06 -4.05
N ARG A 568 -9.35 -21.24 -3.07
CA ARG A 568 -10.04 -19.97 -2.78
C ARG A 568 -9.47 -18.77 -3.53
N THR A 569 -8.28 -18.91 -4.12
CA THR A 569 -7.60 -17.86 -4.89
C THR A 569 -7.43 -18.28 -6.35
N LEU A 570 -6.66 -19.34 -6.63
CA LEU A 570 -6.33 -19.76 -8.00
C LEU A 570 -7.51 -20.40 -8.74
N GLU A 571 -8.16 -21.42 -8.20
CA GLU A 571 -9.32 -22.07 -8.86
C GLU A 571 -10.52 -21.11 -8.98
N ALA A 572 -10.70 -20.24 -7.98
CA ALA A 572 -11.78 -19.25 -7.99
C ALA A 572 -11.54 -18.12 -9.00
N HIS A 573 -10.28 -17.74 -9.25
CA HIS A 573 -9.89 -16.67 -10.16
C HIS A 573 -8.55 -17.01 -10.83
N SER A 574 -8.59 -17.88 -11.85
CA SER A 574 -7.38 -18.46 -12.47
C SER A 574 -6.44 -17.42 -13.08
N ASN A 575 -6.98 -16.34 -13.61
CA ASN A 575 -6.23 -15.22 -14.19
C ASN A 575 -6.44 -13.92 -13.41
N GLY A 576 -6.58 -14.02 -12.08
CA GLY A 576 -6.77 -12.85 -11.22
C GLY A 576 -5.46 -12.13 -10.90
N PHE A 577 -5.60 -10.92 -10.35
CA PHE A 577 -4.47 -10.09 -9.92
C PHE A 577 -3.48 -10.82 -8.99
N TRP A 578 -3.97 -11.69 -8.09
CA TRP A 578 -3.15 -12.41 -7.13
C TRP A 578 -2.59 -13.74 -7.66
N THR A 579 -2.83 -14.09 -8.93
CA THR A 579 -2.36 -15.38 -9.48
C THR A 579 -0.84 -15.57 -9.33
N PRO A 580 0.04 -14.60 -9.70
CA PRO A 580 1.49 -14.76 -9.51
C PRO A 580 1.89 -15.01 -8.04
N GLY A 581 1.42 -14.17 -7.13
CA GLY A 581 1.71 -14.28 -5.71
C GLY A 581 1.14 -15.56 -5.10
N ALA A 582 -0.05 -15.98 -5.51
CA ALA A 582 -0.67 -17.22 -5.02
C ALA A 582 0.04 -18.47 -5.54
N ASN A 583 0.50 -18.49 -6.79
CA ASN A 583 1.33 -19.59 -7.32
C ASN A 583 2.64 -19.71 -6.55
N TYR A 584 3.37 -18.59 -6.37
CA TYR A 584 4.59 -18.58 -5.58
C TYR A 584 4.35 -19.11 -4.16
N ASN A 585 3.36 -18.55 -3.45
CA ASN A 585 3.09 -18.95 -2.07
C ASN A 585 2.50 -20.37 -1.95
N LEU A 586 1.79 -20.87 -2.95
CA LEU A 586 1.36 -22.27 -3.02
C LEU A 586 2.57 -23.20 -3.15
N ALA A 587 3.52 -22.90 -4.04
CA ALA A 587 4.76 -23.66 -4.14
C ALA A 587 5.55 -23.65 -2.82
N ARG A 588 5.69 -22.47 -2.19
CA ARG A 588 6.30 -22.34 -0.85
C ARG A 588 5.59 -23.18 0.21
N THR A 589 4.26 -23.29 0.13
CA THR A 589 3.44 -24.10 1.05
C THR A 589 3.68 -25.60 0.80
N LEU A 590 3.74 -26.01 -0.47
CA LEU A 590 3.98 -27.41 -0.86
C LEU A 590 5.38 -27.88 -0.46
N GLU A 591 6.40 -27.02 -0.57
CA GLU A 591 7.75 -27.29 -0.04
C GLU A 591 7.70 -27.62 1.46
N GLN A 592 6.95 -26.84 2.26
CA GLN A 592 6.81 -27.09 3.71
C GLN A 592 6.04 -28.37 4.02
N LEU A 593 5.16 -28.82 3.11
CA LEU A 593 4.44 -30.09 3.19
C LEU A 593 5.25 -31.28 2.63
N GLY A 594 6.47 -31.05 2.13
CA GLY A 594 7.30 -32.08 1.50
C GLY A 594 6.82 -32.54 0.12
N ARG A 595 5.94 -31.77 -0.53
CA ARG A 595 5.39 -32.04 -1.88
C ARG A 595 6.16 -31.27 -2.94
N ASN A 596 7.46 -31.52 -2.99
CA ASN A 596 8.43 -30.79 -3.80
C ASN A 596 8.18 -30.91 -5.32
N GLU A 597 7.81 -32.10 -5.81
CA GLU A 597 7.50 -32.30 -7.24
C GLU A 597 6.41 -31.34 -7.72
N GLU A 598 5.32 -31.22 -6.96
CA GLU A 598 4.24 -30.27 -7.28
C GLU A 598 4.68 -28.80 -7.12
N ALA A 599 5.55 -28.50 -6.15
CA ALA A 599 6.10 -27.16 -5.99
C ALA A 599 6.93 -26.76 -7.21
N ILE A 600 7.77 -27.66 -7.72
CA ILE A 600 8.59 -27.47 -8.91
C ILE A 600 7.69 -27.21 -10.13
N GLU A 601 6.67 -28.04 -10.35
CA GLU A 601 5.74 -27.87 -11.49
C GLU A 601 5.08 -26.49 -11.52
N ILE A 602 4.64 -25.99 -10.35
CA ILE A 602 4.02 -24.65 -10.24
C ILE A 602 5.03 -23.54 -10.54
N LEU A 603 6.26 -23.65 -10.02
CA LEU A 603 7.31 -22.64 -10.22
C LEU A 603 7.77 -22.60 -11.68
N GLU A 604 7.89 -23.75 -12.35
CA GLU A 604 8.30 -23.83 -13.76
C GLU A 604 7.23 -23.31 -14.73
N ALA A 605 5.95 -23.46 -14.37
CA ALA A 605 4.82 -22.98 -15.15
C ALA A 605 4.65 -21.44 -15.09
N ASP A 606 5.21 -20.77 -14.07
CA ASP A 606 4.99 -19.34 -13.83
C ASP A 606 5.44 -18.46 -15.01
N GLN A 607 4.58 -17.54 -15.46
CA GLN A 607 4.89 -16.56 -16.53
C GLN A 607 4.97 -15.13 -16.00
N SER A 608 4.95 -14.94 -14.69
CA SER A 608 4.97 -13.62 -14.07
C SER A 608 6.36 -12.96 -14.13
N PRO A 609 6.49 -11.69 -13.73
CA PRO A 609 7.79 -11.05 -13.51
C PRO A 609 8.74 -11.83 -12.60
N GLN A 610 8.21 -12.68 -11.71
CA GLN A 610 8.98 -13.50 -10.79
C GLN A 610 9.57 -14.77 -11.44
N ARG A 611 9.24 -15.07 -12.70
CA ARG A 611 9.59 -16.33 -13.40
C ARG A 611 11.06 -16.71 -13.25
N PHE A 612 11.97 -15.76 -13.44
CA PHE A 612 13.41 -16.04 -13.34
C PHE A 612 13.78 -16.57 -11.93
N GLY A 613 13.33 -15.87 -10.89
CA GLY A 613 13.51 -16.32 -9.51
C GLY A 613 12.83 -17.66 -9.20
N ASN A 614 11.64 -17.88 -9.75
CA ASN A 614 10.86 -19.11 -9.54
C ASN A 614 11.57 -20.33 -10.14
N LEU A 615 12.10 -20.21 -11.36
CA LEU A 615 12.89 -21.27 -12.00
C LEU A 615 14.18 -21.57 -11.21
N LEU A 616 14.85 -20.54 -10.69
CA LEU A 616 16.03 -20.72 -9.84
C LEU A 616 15.69 -21.49 -8.55
N ARG A 617 14.55 -21.16 -7.94
CA ARG A 617 14.05 -21.88 -6.76
C ARG A 617 13.70 -23.33 -7.09
N ALA A 618 13.01 -23.60 -8.18
CA ALA A 618 12.69 -24.96 -8.64
C ALA A 618 13.96 -25.81 -8.82
N ARG A 619 15.00 -25.24 -9.44
CA ARG A 619 16.31 -25.89 -9.59
C ARG A 619 16.96 -26.19 -8.23
N ARG A 620 16.86 -25.29 -7.25
CA ARG A 620 17.37 -25.52 -5.88
C ARG A 620 16.65 -26.69 -5.21
N ILE A 621 15.31 -26.71 -5.24
CA ILE A 621 14.51 -27.82 -4.68
C ILE A 621 14.95 -29.16 -5.29
N THR A 622 15.12 -29.19 -6.63
CA THR A 622 15.57 -30.39 -7.35
C THR A 622 16.97 -30.86 -6.93
N ALA A 623 17.87 -29.94 -6.61
CA ALA A 623 19.22 -30.26 -6.15
C ALA A 623 19.20 -30.85 -4.73
N THR A 624 18.38 -30.31 -3.83
CA THR A 624 18.23 -30.81 -2.45
C THR A 624 17.64 -32.23 -2.41
N GLU A 625 16.79 -32.61 -3.37
CA GLU A 625 16.26 -33.99 -3.47
C GLU A 625 17.26 -35.04 -3.95
N LYS A 626 18.39 -34.61 -4.51
CA LYS A 626 19.45 -35.51 -5.00
C LYS A 626 20.71 -35.44 -4.12
N PRO A 627 20.67 -35.81 -2.82
CA PRO A 627 21.90 -35.96 -2.07
C PRO A 627 22.58 -37.27 -2.51
N ASP A 628 23.74 -37.11 -3.16
CA ASP A 628 24.83 -38.08 -3.30
C ASP A 628 24.44 -39.51 -3.75
N LYS A 629 24.29 -39.72 -5.07
CA LYS A 629 24.73 -41.01 -5.64
C LYS A 629 26.26 -40.99 -5.65
N SER A 630 26.87 -41.33 -4.53
CA SER A 630 28.29 -41.68 -4.53
C SER A 630 28.51 -42.76 -5.61
N PRO A 631 29.57 -42.68 -6.43
CA PRO A 631 29.87 -43.74 -7.36
C PRO A 631 30.19 -44.98 -6.52
N ALA A 632 29.35 -46.01 -6.61
CA ALA A 632 29.73 -47.34 -6.16
C ALA A 632 30.93 -47.78 -7.02
N ASP A 633 31.99 -48.21 -6.33
CA ASP A 633 33.28 -48.68 -6.83
C ASP A 633 33.23 -49.59 -8.08
#